data_AF-A0AAW7VH17-F1
#
_entry.id   AF-A0AAW7VH17-F1
#
_cell.length_a   1.000
_cell.length_b   1.000
_cell.length_c   1.000
_cell.angle_alpha   90.00
_cell.angle_beta   90.00
_cell.angle_gamma   90.00
#
_symmetry.space_group_name_H-M   'P 1'
#
loop_
_entity.id
_entity.type
_entity.pdbx_description
1 polymer ?
#
loop_
_entity_poly.entity_id
_entity_poly.type
_entity_poly.pdbx_seq_one_letter_code
_entity_poly.pdbx_strand_id
1 'polypeptide(L)'
;MSLLFAERPLVINTQLAMKIGLNEAIVLQQLHYWLRDTGSGMECDGVRWIYNTTEQWLEQFPFWSESTLKRAFASLKTLGLLRCEKLNKSKRDMTNFYTINYESELLDGGKVSESIRSKCAAPSGQNDTMEEAKMARSIGSKRLNVIGSKWPDDLTENTTEITTENKNTSRPEASQPDPQTVEQDFLTRHPDAVVFSAKKRQWGNQEDLACAQWIWGRIVSLYEQAASDDGEISRPKEPNWTAWANDVRTMRMLDGRTHRQICEMFGRAQRDPFWVKNIMSPSKLRGKWDELVIRLGRSSVQRCVNHISEPDTEIPPGFRG
;
A
#
# COMPACT_ATOMS: atom_id res chain seq x y z
N MET A 1 30.99 22.10 -5.12
CA MET A 1 29.59 21.80 -5.44
C MET A 1 29.21 22.66 -6.63
N SER A 2 28.96 22.04 -7.79
CA SER A 2 28.48 22.77 -8.97
C SER A 2 26.98 22.97 -8.81
N LEU A 3 26.53 24.22 -8.78
CA LEU A 3 25.11 24.63 -8.86
C LEU A 3 24.60 24.65 -10.31
N LEU A 4 25.44 24.24 -11.27
CA LEU A 4 25.09 24.17 -12.68
C LEU A 4 24.41 22.82 -12.95
N PHE A 5 23.29 22.87 -13.67
CA PHE A 5 22.42 21.72 -13.89
C PHE A 5 23.11 20.63 -14.73
N ALA A 6 23.29 19.44 -14.13
CA ALA A 6 23.66 18.21 -14.86
C ALA A 6 22.43 17.47 -15.41
N GLU A 7 21.24 17.79 -14.89
CA GLU A 7 19.94 17.19 -15.24
C GLU A 7 18.97 18.29 -15.70
N ARG A 8 17.90 17.93 -16.43
CA ARG A 8 16.96 18.93 -16.95
C ARG A 8 16.19 19.60 -15.80
N PRO A 9 16.18 20.94 -15.73
CA PRO A 9 15.44 21.65 -14.69
C PRO A 9 13.93 21.47 -14.88
N LEU A 10 13.21 21.45 -13.77
CA LEU A 10 11.75 21.42 -13.76
C LEU A 10 11.22 22.78 -14.24
N VAL A 11 10.52 22.78 -15.37
CA VAL A 11 9.94 23.99 -15.99
C VAL A 11 8.51 24.17 -15.49
N ILE A 12 8.15 25.41 -15.11
CA ILE A 12 6.81 25.74 -14.63
C ILE A 12 6.24 26.85 -15.50
N ASN A 13 5.08 26.61 -16.11
CA ASN A 13 4.32 27.66 -16.77
C ASN A 13 3.48 28.42 -15.74
N THR A 14 3.83 29.68 -15.50
CA THR A 14 3.17 30.54 -14.50
C THR A 14 1.71 30.84 -14.85
N GLN A 15 1.37 30.99 -16.14
CA GLN A 15 0.00 31.21 -16.59
C GLN A 15 -0.88 29.98 -16.34
N LEU A 16 -0.31 28.79 -16.57
CA LEU A 16 -0.98 27.54 -16.25
C LEU A 16 -1.19 27.40 -14.74
N ALA A 17 -0.15 27.65 -13.94
CA ALA A 17 -0.21 27.59 -12.48
C ALA A 17 -1.28 28.52 -11.89
N MET A 18 -1.45 29.73 -12.45
CA MET A 18 -2.52 30.64 -12.04
C MET A 18 -3.92 30.12 -12.36
N LYS A 19 -4.09 29.37 -13.47
CA LYS A 19 -5.39 28.84 -13.89
C LYS A 19 -5.81 27.59 -13.12
N ILE A 20 -4.86 26.67 -12.86
CA ILE A 20 -5.19 25.32 -12.36
C ILE A 20 -4.56 24.96 -11.01
N GLY A 21 -3.65 25.78 -10.50
CA GLY A 21 -2.86 25.51 -9.30
C GLY A 21 -1.40 25.15 -9.61
N LEU A 22 -0.50 25.50 -8.69
CA LEU A 22 0.94 25.31 -8.86
C LEU A 22 1.32 23.82 -8.99
N ASN A 23 0.82 22.98 -8.08
CA ASN A 23 1.17 21.56 -8.05
C ASN A 23 0.61 20.84 -9.27
N GLU A 24 -0.62 21.16 -9.65
CA GLU A 24 -1.30 20.66 -10.84
C GLU A 24 -0.54 21.05 -12.11
N ALA A 25 -0.11 22.30 -12.23
CA ALA A 25 0.67 22.76 -13.37
C ALA A 25 2.03 22.07 -13.50
N ILE A 26 2.72 21.84 -12.37
CA ILE A 26 4.00 21.11 -12.34
C ILE A 26 3.81 19.66 -12.82
N VAL A 27 2.82 18.93 -12.26
CA VAL A 27 2.55 17.54 -12.65
C VAL A 27 2.16 17.46 -14.13
N LEU A 28 1.29 18.37 -14.59
CA LEU A 28 0.82 18.38 -15.97
C LEU A 28 1.95 18.68 -16.95
N GLN A 29 2.83 19.63 -16.62
CA GLN A 29 4.00 19.96 -17.43
C GLN A 29 4.99 18.81 -17.51
N GLN A 30 5.22 18.12 -16.39
CA GLN A 30 6.09 16.94 -16.38
C GLN A 30 5.50 15.81 -17.22
N LEU A 31 4.20 15.55 -17.12
CA LEU A 31 3.53 14.55 -17.95
C LEU A 31 3.58 14.90 -19.44
N HIS A 32 3.44 16.18 -19.79
CA HIS A 32 3.57 16.66 -21.17
C HIS A 32 4.95 16.36 -21.75
N TYR A 33 5.99 16.56 -20.95
CA TYR A 33 7.36 16.19 -21.31
C TYR A 33 7.48 14.69 -21.61
N TRP A 34 7.00 13.83 -20.70
CA TRP A 34 7.05 12.38 -20.91
C TRP A 34 6.31 11.97 -22.19
N LEU A 35 5.14 12.55 -22.45
CA LEU A 35 4.33 12.29 -23.66
C LEU A 35 5.01 12.76 -24.97
N ARG A 36 5.90 13.75 -24.93
CA ARG A 36 6.57 14.29 -26.14
C ARG A 36 7.98 13.77 -26.35
N ASP A 37 8.81 13.87 -25.32
CA ASP A 37 10.27 13.82 -25.47
C ASP A 37 10.86 12.45 -25.11
N THR A 38 10.10 11.55 -24.48
CA THR A 38 10.59 10.21 -24.15
C THR A 38 10.08 9.18 -25.15
N GLY A 39 10.91 8.19 -25.49
CA GLY A 39 10.49 7.02 -26.28
C GLY A 39 9.66 6.01 -25.45
N SER A 40 9.53 6.27 -24.15
CA SER A 40 8.81 5.43 -23.19
C SER A 40 7.33 5.80 -23.19
N GLY A 41 6.48 4.89 -23.65
CA GLY A 41 5.04 5.07 -23.70
C GLY A 41 4.38 3.98 -24.53
N MET A 42 3.07 3.81 -24.36
CA MET A 42 2.25 2.91 -25.16
C MET A 42 1.32 3.75 -26.04
N GLU A 43 1.15 3.35 -27.29
CA GLU A 43 0.16 3.95 -28.17
C GLU A 43 -1.05 3.01 -28.24
N CYS A 44 -2.20 3.49 -27.77
CA CYS A 44 -3.46 2.77 -27.82
C CYS A 44 -4.51 3.67 -28.46
N ASP A 45 -5.20 3.17 -29.48
CA ASP A 45 -6.27 3.88 -30.20
C ASP A 45 -5.86 5.26 -30.74
N GLY A 46 -4.62 5.39 -31.20
CA GLY A 46 -4.06 6.65 -31.73
C GLY A 46 -3.77 7.70 -30.64
N VAL A 47 -3.92 7.34 -29.37
CA VAL A 47 -3.59 8.19 -28.22
C VAL A 47 -2.35 7.63 -27.52
N ARG A 48 -1.41 8.51 -27.22
CA ARG A 48 -0.19 8.16 -26.49
C ARG A 48 -0.44 8.18 -24.99
N TRP A 49 0.00 7.13 -24.30
CA TRP A 49 -0.11 6.93 -22.86
C TRP A 49 1.26 6.73 -22.23
N ILE A 50 1.47 7.35 -21.06
CA ILE A 50 2.61 7.07 -20.19
C ILE A 50 2.14 6.16 -19.08
N TYR A 51 2.87 5.08 -18.83
CA TYR A 51 2.64 4.22 -17.68
C TYR A 51 3.68 4.54 -16.60
N ASN A 52 3.23 4.76 -15.37
CA ASN A 52 4.13 5.00 -14.25
C ASN A 52 3.48 4.57 -12.93
N THR A 53 4.28 4.08 -12.00
CA THR A 53 3.83 3.83 -10.63
C THR A 53 3.82 5.12 -9.81
N THR A 54 3.17 5.09 -8.64
CA THR A 54 3.20 6.24 -7.71
C THR A 54 4.62 6.51 -7.20
N GLU A 55 5.40 5.45 -6.96
CA GLU A 55 6.81 5.54 -6.51
C GLU A 55 7.69 6.22 -7.56
N GLN A 56 7.56 5.82 -8.83
CA GLN A 56 8.33 6.44 -9.92
C GLN A 56 7.98 7.91 -10.15
N TRP A 57 6.73 8.31 -9.87
CA TRP A 57 6.36 9.73 -9.88
C TRP A 57 6.99 10.48 -8.69
N LEU A 58 7.10 9.87 -7.52
CA LEU A 58 7.75 10.47 -6.36
C LEU A 58 9.25 10.68 -6.57
N GLU A 59 9.91 9.82 -7.36
CA GLU A 59 11.31 10.04 -7.77
C GLU A 59 11.49 11.32 -8.60
N GLN A 60 10.48 11.74 -9.38
CA GLN A 60 10.49 13.00 -10.14
C GLN A 60 10.22 14.23 -9.26
N PHE A 61 9.54 14.02 -8.12
CA PHE A 61 9.15 15.07 -7.19
C PHE A 61 9.60 14.72 -5.76
N PRO A 62 10.91 14.63 -5.50
CA PRO A 62 11.43 14.17 -4.21
C PRO A 62 11.11 15.12 -3.04
N PHE A 63 10.61 16.31 -3.34
CA PHE A 63 10.17 17.33 -2.39
C PHE A 63 8.67 17.24 -2.04
N TRP A 64 7.93 16.27 -2.60
CA TRP A 64 6.52 16.05 -2.30
C TRP A 64 6.25 14.74 -1.58
N SER A 65 5.22 14.78 -0.72
CA SER A 65 4.62 13.58 -0.14
C SER A 65 3.71 12.86 -1.15
N GLU A 66 3.49 11.56 -0.92
CA GLU A 66 2.56 10.75 -1.72
C GLU A 66 1.14 11.35 -1.72
N SER A 67 0.70 11.93 -0.60
CA SER A 67 -0.61 12.58 -0.48
C SER A 67 -0.71 13.83 -1.35
N THR A 68 0.34 14.64 -1.45
CA THR A 68 0.39 15.84 -2.31
C THR A 68 0.29 15.46 -3.78
N LEU A 69 1.05 14.45 -4.18
CA LEU A 69 1.02 13.92 -5.55
C LEU A 69 -0.36 13.36 -5.91
N LYS A 70 -0.94 12.52 -5.05
CA LYS A 70 -2.29 11.96 -5.25
C LYS A 70 -3.35 13.06 -5.35
N ARG A 71 -3.26 14.11 -4.52
CA ARG A 71 -4.18 15.25 -4.55
C ARG A 71 -4.08 16.01 -5.88
N ALA A 72 -2.86 16.26 -6.37
CA ALA A 72 -2.65 16.92 -7.65
C ALA A 72 -3.21 16.10 -8.83
N PHE A 73 -2.97 14.78 -8.86
CA PHE A 73 -3.54 13.89 -9.87
C PHE A 73 -5.08 13.84 -9.83
N ALA A 74 -5.67 13.80 -8.64
CA ALA A 74 -7.12 13.83 -8.47
C ALA A 74 -7.70 15.17 -8.97
N SER A 75 -7.06 16.29 -8.61
CA SER A 75 -7.43 17.65 -9.05
C SER A 75 -7.41 17.77 -10.57
N LEU A 76 -6.33 17.32 -11.24
CA LEU A 76 -6.21 17.31 -12.70
C LEU A 76 -7.26 16.44 -13.39
N LYS A 77 -7.64 15.32 -12.78
CA LYS A 77 -8.72 14.45 -13.27
C LYS A 77 -10.08 15.14 -13.17
N THR A 78 -10.36 15.82 -12.04
CA THR A 78 -11.59 16.58 -11.85
C THR A 78 -11.70 17.76 -12.83
N LEU A 79 -10.58 18.40 -13.16
CA LEU A 79 -10.52 19.47 -14.16
C LEU A 79 -10.66 18.96 -15.62
N GLY A 80 -10.72 17.64 -15.84
CA GLY A 80 -10.84 17.06 -17.17
C GLY A 80 -9.58 17.20 -18.05
N LEU A 81 -8.46 17.62 -17.45
CA LEU A 81 -7.16 17.82 -18.12
C LEU A 81 -6.38 16.52 -18.26
N LEU A 82 -6.67 15.55 -17.39
CA LEU A 82 -5.93 14.31 -17.29
C LEU A 82 -6.87 13.10 -17.34
N ARG A 83 -6.60 12.18 -18.26
CA ARG A 83 -7.22 10.86 -18.27
C ARG A 83 -6.26 9.88 -17.61
N CYS A 84 -6.75 9.22 -16.56
CA CYS A 84 -6.04 8.18 -15.83
C CYS A 84 -6.79 6.86 -16.02
N GLU A 85 -6.14 5.88 -16.61
CA GLU A 85 -6.69 4.54 -16.80
C GLU A 85 -5.84 3.51 -16.07
N LYS A 86 -6.51 2.52 -15.48
CA LYS A 86 -5.85 1.34 -14.95
C LYS A 86 -6.00 0.23 -15.98
N LEU A 87 -5.06 0.16 -16.93
CA LEU A 87 -5.09 -0.84 -18.00
C LEU A 87 -4.80 -2.27 -17.48
N ASN A 88 -4.24 -2.40 -16.27
CA ASN A 88 -3.94 -3.70 -15.67
C ASN A 88 -5.13 -4.25 -14.86
N LYS A 89 -5.58 -5.45 -15.24
CA LYS A 89 -6.62 -6.23 -14.54
C LYS A 89 -6.17 -6.78 -13.18
N SER A 90 -4.86 -6.72 -12.88
CA SER A 90 -4.28 -7.20 -11.62
C SER A 90 -4.32 -6.13 -10.52
N LYS A 91 -4.70 -6.51 -9.30
CA LYS A 91 -4.68 -5.62 -8.11
C LYS A 91 -3.26 -5.32 -7.60
N ARG A 92 -2.24 -6.06 -8.05
CA ARG A 92 -0.84 -5.94 -7.58
C ARG A 92 -0.05 -4.88 -8.36
N ASP A 93 -0.39 -4.65 -9.62
CA ASP A 93 0.25 -3.59 -10.41
C ASP A 93 -0.47 -2.27 -10.12
N MET A 94 0.25 -1.38 -9.42
CA MET A 94 -0.16 -0.01 -9.15
C MET A 94 0.23 0.94 -10.29
N THR A 95 0.59 0.38 -11.46
CA THR A 95 0.92 1.14 -12.66
C THR A 95 -0.36 1.73 -13.23
N ASN A 96 -0.40 3.05 -13.25
CA ASN A 96 -1.48 3.80 -13.88
C ASN A 96 -0.99 4.31 -15.24
N PHE A 97 -1.91 4.38 -16.19
CA PHE A 97 -1.70 4.96 -17.50
C PHE A 97 -2.27 6.37 -17.51
N TYR A 98 -1.47 7.31 -18.01
CA TYR A 98 -1.76 8.73 -17.99
C TYR A 98 -1.70 9.29 -19.40
N THR A 99 -2.69 10.08 -19.78
CA THR A 99 -2.66 10.89 -21.00
C THR A 99 -3.30 12.25 -20.77
N ILE A 100 -2.80 13.27 -21.47
CA ILE A 100 -3.29 14.64 -21.35
C ILE A 100 -4.41 14.85 -22.35
N ASN A 101 -5.51 15.44 -21.87
CA ASN A 101 -6.60 15.88 -22.73
C ASN A 101 -6.29 17.27 -23.31
N TYR A 102 -5.57 17.30 -24.43
CA TYR A 102 -5.17 18.56 -25.08
C TYR A 102 -6.35 19.38 -25.62
N GLU A 103 -7.53 18.78 -25.75
CA GLU A 103 -8.76 19.42 -26.24
C GLU A 103 -9.47 20.25 -25.17
N SER A 104 -8.97 20.28 -23.93
CA SER A 104 -9.60 21.05 -22.85
C SER A 104 -9.43 22.56 -23.07
N GLU A 105 -10.54 23.31 -22.96
CA GLU A 105 -10.59 24.78 -23.06
C GLU A 105 -9.63 25.49 -22.07
N LEU A 106 -9.29 24.83 -20.96
CA LEU A 106 -8.39 25.36 -19.94
C LEU A 106 -6.93 25.49 -20.43
N LEU A 107 -6.56 24.73 -21.46
CA LEU A 107 -5.23 24.76 -22.09
C LEU A 107 -5.15 25.76 -23.24
N ASP A 108 -6.29 26.29 -23.72
CA ASP A 108 -6.27 27.31 -24.75
C ASP A 108 -5.78 28.65 -24.15
N GLY A 109 -4.66 29.12 -24.69
CA GLY A 109 -4.10 30.44 -24.37
C GLY A 109 -4.94 31.59 -24.91
N GLY A 110 -5.95 31.30 -25.74
CA GLY A 110 -6.63 32.25 -26.60
C GLY A 110 -8.11 32.50 -26.31
N LYS A 111 -8.56 32.62 -25.05
CA LYS A 111 -9.78 33.39 -24.73
C LYS A 111 -9.85 33.74 -23.25
N VAL A 112 -9.48 34.98 -22.92
CA VAL A 112 -9.87 35.60 -21.66
C VAL A 112 -11.34 36.01 -21.82
N SER A 113 -12.25 35.14 -21.38
CA SER A 113 -13.57 35.57 -20.94
C SER A 113 -13.51 35.76 -19.44
N GLU A 114 -13.41 37.02 -19.06
CA GLU A 114 -13.63 37.52 -17.70
C GLU A 114 -14.99 37.00 -17.18
N SER A 115 -15.05 36.63 -15.90
CA SER A 115 -16.21 36.14 -15.13
C SER A 115 -16.47 34.62 -15.07
N ILE A 116 -15.65 33.91 -14.29
CA ILE A 116 -16.20 33.07 -13.22
C ILE A 116 -15.49 33.47 -11.93
N ARG A 117 -16.11 34.39 -11.20
CA ARG A 117 -15.83 34.64 -9.79
C ARG A 117 -16.25 33.38 -9.03
N SER A 118 -15.42 32.33 -9.08
CA SER A 118 -15.64 31.13 -8.29
C SER A 118 -15.34 31.50 -6.84
N LYS A 119 -16.30 31.21 -5.96
CA LYS A 119 -16.25 31.48 -4.53
C LYS A 119 -14.90 31.03 -3.98
N CYS A 120 -14.14 31.98 -3.42
CA CYS A 120 -13.02 31.68 -2.55
C CYS A 120 -13.57 30.90 -1.34
N ALA A 121 -13.51 29.57 -1.39
CA ALA A 121 -13.44 28.79 -0.17
C ALA A 121 -12.12 29.15 0.51
N ALA A 122 -12.21 29.52 1.78
CA ALA A 122 -11.11 29.93 2.65
C ALA A 122 -9.85 29.02 2.53
N PRO A 123 -8.65 29.54 2.82
CA PRO A 123 -7.39 28.82 2.65
C PRO A 123 -7.38 27.58 3.55
N SER A 124 -7.66 26.41 2.96
CA SER A 124 -7.53 25.15 3.68
C SER A 124 -6.07 24.71 3.63
N GLY A 125 -5.35 25.12 4.69
CA GLY A 125 -4.13 24.48 5.20
C GLY A 125 -3.12 24.06 4.13
N GLN A 126 -2.48 25.03 3.49
CA GLN A 126 -1.21 24.78 2.81
C GLN A 126 -0.11 25.44 3.64
N ASN A 127 0.56 24.61 4.44
CA ASN A 127 1.98 24.64 4.76
C ASN A 127 2.19 23.46 5.73
N ASP A 128 2.41 22.26 5.19
CA ASP A 128 3.10 21.25 5.99
C ASP A 128 4.52 21.79 6.19
N THR A 129 4.88 22.06 7.44
CA THR A 129 6.23 22.47 7.83
C THR A 129 7.22 21.43 7.30
N MET A 130 8.17 21.88 6.49
CA MET A 130 9.30 21.07 6.04
C MET A 130 10.13 20.70 7.28
N GLU A 131 9.87 19.54 7.88
CA GLU A 131 10.71 19.00 8.94
C GLU A 131 12.06 18.63 8.31
N GLU A 132 13.16 19.18 8.86
CA GLU A 132 14.52 18.94 8.38
C GLU A 132 14.81 17.43 8.36
N ALA A 133 14.77 16.85 7.17
CA ALA A 133 15.35 15.54 6.93
C ALA A 133 16.86 15.63 7.19
N LYS A 134 17.29 15.14 8.37
CA LYS A 134 18.69 14.85 8.66
C LYS A 134 19.22 13.89 7.60
N MET A 135 19.90 14.44 6.60
CA MET A 135 20.63 13.66 5.60
C MET A 135 21.81 12.93 6.25
N ALA A 136 21.68 11.62 6.46
CA ALA A 136 22.84 10.75 6.54
C ALA A 136 23.28 10.43 5.10
N ARG A 137 24.41 10.99 4.68
CA ARG A 137 25.09 10.60 3.43
C ARG A 137 25.46 9.12 3.53
N SER A 138 24.88 8.27 2.68
CA SER A 138 25.40 6.94 2.41
C SER A 138 26.10 6.91 1.07
N ILE A 139 27.32 6.39 1.12
CA ILE A 139 28.29 6.24 0.04
C ILE A 139 27.79 5.19 -0.95
N GLY A 140 28.23 5.36 -2.20
CA GLY A 140 27.69 4.75 -3.41
C GLY A 140 27.58 3.24 -3.42
N SER A 141 26.64 2.76 -4.23
CA SER A 141 26.69 1.44 -4.84
C SER A 141 26.39 1.56 -6.31
N LYS A 142 27.43 1.43 -7.14
CA LYS A 142 27.32 1.14 -8.57
C LYS A 142 26.80 -0.29 -8.68
N ARG A 143 25.71 -0.55 -9.42
CA ARG A 143 25.62 -1.73 -10.31
C ARG A 143 24.69 -1.47 -11.51
N LEU A 144 25.08 -2.20 -12.54
CA LEU A 144 24.82 -2.11 -13.97
C LEU A 144 23.56 -2.90 -14.37
N ASN A 145 22.92 -2.47 -15.45
CA ASN A 145 21.89 -3.20 -16.20
C ASN A 145 22.32 -4.62 -16.60
N VAL A 146 21.34 -5.51 -16.83
CA VAL A 146 21.15 -6.39 -18.02
C VAL A 146 20.31 -7.65 -17.68
N ILE A 147 19.08 -7.67 -18.22
CA ILE A 147 18.42 -8.69 -19.06
C ILE A 147 18.48 -10.19 -18.67
N GLY A 148 17.29 -10.78 -18.48
CA GLY A 148 16.81 -11.87 -19.36
C GLY A 148 16.53 -13.26 -18.79
N SER A 149 15.24 -13.64 -18.78
CA SER A 149 14.68 -15.01 -19.00
C SER A 149 14.87 -16.06 -17.85
N LYS A 150 14.05 -17.08 -17.58
CA LYS A 150 12.93 -17.75 -18.26
C LYS A 150 12.19 -18.72 -17.26
N TRP A 151 10.86 -18.55 -17.02
CA TRP A 151 9.76 -19.55 -16.75
C TRP A 151 9.78 -20.42 -15.45
N PRO A 152 8.71 -21.19 -15.06
CA PRO A 152 7.32 -21.34 -15.55
C PRO A 152 6.18 -21.27 -14.47
N ASP A 153 4.93 -21.27 -14.94
CA ASP A 153 3.66 -21.83 -14.41
C ASP A 153 3.49 -22.08 -12.89
N ASP A 154 2.45 -21.49 -12.27
CA ASP A 154 1.16 -22.19 -12.10
C ASP A 154 0.10 -21.38 -11.31
N LEU A 155 -1.13 -21.51 -11.80
CA LEU A 155 -2.46 -21.40 -11.19
C LEU A 155 -2.63 -20.60 -9.87
N THR A 156 -3.45 -19.55 -9.92
CA THR A 156 -4.39 -19.32 -8.80
C THR A 156 -5.64 -18.53 -9.20
N GLU A 157 -6.76 -19.22 -9.03
CA GLU A 157 -8.13 -18.77 -9.16
C GLU A 157 -8.40 -17.59 -8.22
N ASN A 158 -8.99 -16.56 -8.81
CA ASN A 158 -9.65 -15.47 -8.12
C ASN A 158 -11.12 -15.84 -7.89
N THR A 159 -11.63 -15.67 -6.67
CA THR A 159 -13.07 -15.55 -6.48
C THR A 159 -13.34 -14.41 -5.51
N THR A 160 -13.69 -13.25 -6.08
CA THR A 160 -14.51 -12.24 -5.42
C THR A 160 -15.94 -12.47 -5.88
N GLU A 161 -16.81 -12.91 -4.96
CA GLU A 161 -18.26 -12.83 -5.08
C GLU A 161 -18.68 -11.36 -5.24
N ILE A 162 -19.38 -11.05 -6.33
CA ILE A 162 -20.27 -9.89 -6.40
C ILE A 162 -21.63 -10.48 -6.79
N THR A 163 -22.56 -10.48 -5.85
CA THR A 163 -23.95 -10.86 -6.09
C THR A 163 -24.66 -9.71 -6.79
N THR A 164 -25.02 -9.91 -8.06
CA THR A 164 -26.03 -9.10 -8.74
C THR A 164 -27.03 -10.05 -9.38
N GLU A 165 -28.27 -10.03 -8.89
CA GLU A 165 -29.43 -10.72 -9.45
C GLU A 165 -29.70 -10.23 -10.88
N ASN A 166 -30.03 -11.15 -11.80
CA ASN A 166 -30.99 -10.92 -12.89
C ASN A 166 -31.48 -12.25 -13.51
N LYS A 167 -32.67 -12.16 -14.08
CA LYS A 167 -33.74 -13.17 -14.24
C LYS A 167 -33.60 -14.10 -15.47
N ASN A 168 -33.91 -15.39 -15.25
CA ASN A 168 -34.41 -16.46 -16.14
C ASN A 168 -33.73 -16.81 -17.49
N THR A 169 -33.36 -18.09 -17.67
CA THR A 169 -33.80 -19.02 -18.77
C THR A 169 -33.22 -20.44 -18.57
N SER A 170 -34.12 -21.43 -18.42
CA SER A 170 -34.08 -22.88 -18.77
C SER A 170 -32.97 -23.88 -18.29
N ARG A 171 -33.45 -24.87 -17.51
CA ARG A 171 -32.97 -26.22 -17.03
C ARG A 171 -32.07 -27.09 -17.97
N PRO A 172 -31.41 -28.20 -17.51
CA PRO A 172 -31.93 -29.23 -16.59
C PRO A 172 -31.18 -29.43 -15.25
N GLU A 173 -31.93 -29.99 -14.31
CA GLU A 173 -31.66 -30.21 -12.89
C GLU A 173 -30.54 -31.21 -12.61
N ALA A 174 -29.59 -30.81 -11.75
CA ALA A 174 -28.80 -31.73 -10.93
C ALA A 174 -28.94 -31.28 -9.47
N SER A 175 -29.40 -32.18 -8.61
CA SER A 175 -29.71 -31.93 -7.20
C SER A 175 -28.52 -31.33 -6.46
N GLN A 176 -28.70 -30.14 -5.87
CA GLN A 176 -27.73 -29.54 -4.96
C GLN A 176 -27.70 -30.35 -3.65
N PRO A 177 -26.52 -30.68 -3.09
CA PRO A 177 -26.44 -31.31 -1.79
C PRO A 177 -26.87 -30.33 -0.68
N ASP A 178 -27.54 -30.87 0.33
CA ASP A 178 -28.10 -30.15 1.48
C ASP A 178 -27.00 -29.35 2.23
N PRO A 179 -27.23 -28.06 2.60
CA PRO A 179 -26.28 -27.25 3.36
C PRO A 179 -25.72 -27.92 4.63
N GLN A 180 -26.50 -28.80 5.27
CA GLN A 180 -26.08 -29.56 6.45
C GLN A 180 -24.95 -30.55 6.12
N THR A 181 -24.95 -31.13 4.92
CA THR A 181 -23.93 -32.09 4.47
C THR A 181 -22.58 -31.40 4.28
N VAL A 182 -22.56 -30.15 3.81
CA VAL A 182 -21.32 -29.40 3.54
C VAL A 182 -20.58 -29.03 4.83
N GLU A 183 -21.32 -28.69 5.89
CA GLU A 183 -20.73 -28.38 7.19
C GLU A 183 -20.24 -29.64 7.90
N GLN A 184 -21.00 -30.74 7.84
CA GLN A 184 -20.58 -32.02 8.41
C GLN A 184 -19.30 -32.56 7.75
N ASP A 185 -19.21 -32.49 6.42
CA ASP A 185 -18.00 -32.84 5.67
C ASP A 185 -16.81 -31.95 6.05
N PHE A 186 -17.07 -30.68 6.36
CA PHE A 186 -16.03 -29.74 6.77
C PHE A 186 -15.49 -30.06 8.17
N LEU A 187 -16.37 -30.33 9.14
CA LEU A 187 -15.96 -30.76 10.49
C LEU A 187 -15.25 -32.10 10.49
N THR A 188 -15.66 -33.02 9.61
CA THR A 188 -14.97 -34.31 9.45
C THR A 188 -13.52 -34.12 9.00
N ARG A 189 -13.25 -33.13 8.15
CA ARG A 189 -11.90 -32.76 7.70
C ARG A 189 -11.11 -31.94 8.73
N HIS A 190 -11.80 -31.22 9.61
CA HIS A 190 -11.21 -30.31 10.60
C HIS A 190 -11.89 -30.50 11.97
N PRO A 191 -11.63 -31.62 12.66
CA PRO A 191 -12.34 -31.95 13.90
C PRO A 191 -12.00 -31.01 15.07
N ASP A 192 -10.88 -30.29 14.99
CA ASP A 192 -10.42 -29.31 15.97
C ASP A 192 -10.92 -27.89 15.70
N ALA A 193 -11.72 -27.67 14.64
CA ALA A 193 -12.26 -26.37 14.29
C ALA A 193 -13.36 -25.93 15.29
N VAL A 194 -13.07 -24.88 16.07
CA VAL A 194 -14.05 -24.28 17.00
C VAL A 194 -14.83 -23.15 16.34
N VAL A 195 -14.15 -22.39 15.46
CA VAL A 195 -14.79 -21.37 14.62
C VAL A 195 -14.49 -21.69 13.18
N PHE A 196 -15.53 -21.69 12.34
CA PHE A 196 -15.38 -22.03 10.93
C PHE A 196 -16.41 -21.31 10.06
N SER A 197 -16.12 -21.30 8.76
CA SER A 197 -17.02 -20.92 7.69
C SER A 197 -16.77 -21.88 6.54
N ALA A 198 -17.66 -22.86 6.38
CA ALA A 198 -17.53 -23.88 5.35
C ALA A 198 -17.48 -23.26 3.95
N LYS A 199 -18.32 -22.23 3.69
CA LYS A 199 -18.36 -21.47 2.42
C LYS A 199 -17.02 -20.83 2.07
N LYS A 200 -16.35 -20.21 3.06
CA LYS A 200 -15.07 -19.52 2.85
C LYS A 200 -13.85 -20.41 3.08
N ARG A 201 -14.08 -21.67 3.48
CA ARG A 201 -13.04 -22.64 3.90
C ARG A 201 -12.10 -22.08 4.98
N GLN A 202 -12.61 -21.16 5.80
CA GLN A 202 -11.87 -20.54 6.88
C GLN A 202 -12.21 -21.23 8.18
N TRP A 203 -11.19 -21.49 9.00
CA TRP A 203 -11.39 -22.09 10.31
C TRP A 203 -10.19 -21.84 11.22
N GLY A 204 -10.42 -21.97 12.52
CA GLY A 204 -9.37 -21.97 13.55
C GLY A 204 -9.77 -22.85 14.73
N ASN A 205 -8.78 -23.38 15.42
CA ASN A 205 -8.99 -24.17 16.63
C ASN A 205 -9.16 -23.28 17.88
N GLN A 206 -9.35 -23.89 19.04
CA GLN A 206 -9.57 -23.16 20.30
C GLN A 206 -8.41 -22.22 20.64
N GLU A 207 -7.16 -22.64 20.41
CA GLU A 207 -5.97 -21.83 20.71
C GLU A 207 -5.82 -20.67 19.71
N ASP A 208 -6.11 -20.92 18.43
CA ASP A 208 -6.11 -19.90 17.39
C ASP A 208 -7.15 -18.81 17.70
N LEU A 209 -8.34 -19.21 18.14
CA LEU A 209 -9.39 -18.29 18.60
C LEU A 209 -8.97 -17.51 19.85
N ALA A 210 -8.37 -18.17 20.85
CA ALA A 210 -7.90 -17.52 22.07
C ALA A 210 -6.82 -16.47 21.77
N CYS A 211 -5.89 -16.76 20.85
CA CYS A 211 -4.88 -15.81 20.38
C CYS A 211 -5.53 -14.61 19.67
N ALA A 212 -6.52 -14.85 18.79
CA ALA A 212 -7.27 -13.79 18.14
C ALA A 212 -8.03 -12.90 19.15
N GLN A 213 -8.67 -13.49 20.15
CA GLN A 213 -9.34 -12.78 21.24
C GLN A 213 -8.37 -11.95 22.08
N TRP A 214 -7.18 -12.48 22.36
CA TRP A 214 -6.13 -11.73 23.06
C TRP A 214 -5.68 -10.50 22.27
N ILE A 215 -5.46 -10.65 20.96
CA ILE A 215 -5.14 -9.54 20.05
C ILE A 215 -6.27 -8.49 20.05
N TRP A 216 -7.53 -8.94 20.00
CA TRP A 216 -8.68 -8.04 20.04
C TRP A 216 -8.78 -7.27 21.35
N GLY A 217 -8.64 -7.94 22.50
CA GLY A 217 -8.67 -7.28 23.81
C GLY A 217 -7.60 -6.19 23.94
N ARG A 218 -6.43 -6.42 23.34
CA ARG A 218 -5.37 -5.41 23.24
C ARG A 218 -5.75 -4.20 22.38
N ILE A 219 -6.50 -4.41 21.30
CA ILE A 219 -7.00 -3.32 20.45
C ILE A 219 -8.07 -2.54 21.20
N VAL A 220 -9.05 -3.20 21.81
CA VAL A 220 -10.09 -2.55 22.61
C VAL A 220 -9.49 -1.66 23.70
N SER A 221 -8.47 -2.15 24.42
CA SER A 221 -7.78 -1.36 25.44
C SER A 221 -7.13 -0.09 24.89
N LEU A 222 -6.60 -0.09 23.66
CA LEU A 222 -6.06 1.11 23.02
C LEU A 222 -7.16 2.15 22.73
N TYR A 223 -8.33 1.70 22.27
CA TYR A 223 -9.46 2.60 22.01
C TYR A 223 -10.05 3.16 23.31
N GLU A 224 -10.10 2.36 24.38
CA GLU A 224 -10.54 2.82 25.70
C GLU A 224 -9.59 3.88 26.30
N GLN A 225 -8.29 3.71 26.11
CA GLN A 225 -7.29 4.71 26.50
C GLN A 225 -7.47 6.01 25.73
N ALA A 226 -7.62 5.95 24.39
CA ALA A 226 -7.85 7.14 23.57
C ALA A 226 -9.17 7.85 23.91
N ALA A 227 -10.24 7.11 24.19
CA ALA A 227 -11.53 7.67 24.58
C ALA A 227 -11.50 8.38 25.95
N SER A 228 -10.57 8.01 26.82
CA SER A 228 -10.43 8.65 28.14
C SER A 228 -9.93 10.09 28.04
N ASP A 229 -9.20 10.42 26.96
CA ASP A 229 -8.65 11.76 26.72
C ASP A 229 -9.68 12.70 26.04
N ASP A 230 -10.52 12.16 25.14
CA ASP A 230 -11.47 12.95 24.34
C ASP A 230 -12.93 12.91 24.85
N GLY A 231 -13.24 12.07 25.86
CA GLY A 231 -14.56 11.97 26.47
C GLY A 231 -15.63 11.23 25.65
N GLU A 232 -15.30 10.75 24.45
CA GLU A 232 -16.20 10.02 23.55
C GLU A 232 -15.72 8.58 23.30
N ILE A 233 -16.48 7.59 23.77
CA ILE A 233 -16.14 6.16 23.66
C ILE A 233 -16.45 5.65 22.26
N SER A 234 -15.47 5.74 21.36
CA SER A 234 -15.53 5.09 20.05
C SER A 234 -15.04 3.63 20.14
N ARG A 235 -15.92 2.69 20.53
CA ARG A 235 -15.58 1.27 20.52
C ARG A 235 -15.39 0.75 19.09
N PRO A 236 -14.30 0.02 18.79
CA PRO A 236 -14.07 -0.50 17.46
C PRO A 236 -15.09 -1.61 17.14
N LYS A 237 -15.48 -1.69 15.87
CA LYS A 237 -16.40 -2.75 15.38
C LYS A 237 -15.78 -4.12 15.57
N GLU A 238 -16.56 -5.06 16.12
CA GLU A 238 -16.11 -6.42 16.36
C GLU A 238 -15.55 -7.09 15.09
N PRO A 239 -14.45 -7.85 15.23
CA PRO A 239 -13.82 -8.51 14.11
C PRO A 239 -14.61 -9.75 13.68
N ASN A 240 -14.34 -10.21 12.46
CA ASN A 240 -14.78 -11.53 12.04
C ASN A 240 -13.89 -12.59 12.72
N TRP A 241 -14.40 -13.22 13.79
CA TRP A 241 -13.67 -14.22 14.57
C TRP A 241 -13.16 -15.39 13.74
N THR A 242 -13.97 -15.88 12.80
CA THR A 242 -13.57 -16.97 11.90
C THR A 242 -12.37 -16.58 11.03
N ALA A 243 -12.38 -15.37 10.47
CA ALA A 243 -11.27 -14.88 9.66
C ALA A 243 -10.01 -14.67 10.50
N TRP A 244 -10.13 -14.09 11.70
CA TRP A 244 -8.99 -13.84 12.58
C TRP A 244 -8.36 -15.13 13.11
N ALA A 245 -9.17 -16.08 13.57
CA ALA A 245 -8.67 -17.39 13.99
C ALA A 245 -8.02 -18.13 12.82
N ASN A 246 -8.58 -18.02 11.61
CA ASN A 246 -7.95 -18.56 10.41
C ASN A 246 -6.61 -17.90 10.09
N ASP A 247 -6.49 -16.58 10.19
CA ASP A 247 -5.23 -15.88 9.98
C ASP A 247 -4.16 -16.36 10.99
N VAL A 248 -4.51 -16.47 12.27
CA VAL A 248 -3.61 -17.03 13.31
C VAL A 248 -3.20 -18.46 12.98
N ARG A 249 -4.16 -19.31 12.58
CA ARG A 249 -3.89 -20.68 12.14
C ARG A 249 -2.91 -20.71 10.97
N THR A 250 -3.06 -19.83 9.98
CA THR A 250 -2.11 -19.75 8.85
C THR A 250 -0.72 -19.29 9.30
N MET A 251 -0.62 -18.37 10.25
CA MET A 251 0.68 -17.98 10.82
C MET A 251 1.36 -19.16 11.53
N ARG A 252 0.58 -20.03 12.18
CA ARG A 252 1.12 -21.23 12.84
C ARG A 252 1.51 -22.32 11.86
N MET A 253 0.60 -22.68 10.97
CA MET A 253 0.76 -23.83 10.10
C MET A 253 1.64 -23.55 8.88
N LEU A 254 1.55 -22.36 8.28
CA LEU A 254 2.32 -22.01 7.08
C LEU A 254 3.63 -21.31 7.44
N ASP A 255 3.60 -20.38 8.40
CA ASP A 255 4.77 -19.57 8.72
C ASP A 255 5.58 -20.14 9.91
N GLY A 256 5.15 -21.25 10.49
CA GLY A 256 5.85 -21.95 11.58
C GLY A 256 5.92 -21.18 12.89
N ARG A 257 4.97 -20.27 13.15
CA ARG A 257 4.99 -19.40 14.34
C ARG A 257 4.13 -19.97 15.46
N THR A 258 4.60 -19.88 16.69
CA THR A 258 3.78 -20.23 17.87
C THR A 258 2.81 -19.10 18.23
N HIS A 259 1.66 -19.40 18.85
CA HIS A 259 0.74 -18.36 19.34
C HIS A 259 1.44 -17.35 20.25
N ARG A 260 2.38 -17.82 21.07
CA ARG A 260 3.21 -16.97 21.93
C ARG A 260 4.00 -15.95 21.11
N GLN A 261 4.70 -16.38 20.05
CA GLN A 261 5.45 -15.48 19.19
C GLN A 261 4.54 -14.46 18.49
N ILE A 262 3.35 -14.90 18.07
CA ILE A 262 2.35 -14.03 17.44
C ILE A 262 1.91 -12.93 18.42
N CYS A 263 1.49 -13.30 19.63
CA CYS A 263 1.10 -12.35 20.67
C CYS A 263 2.25 -11.42 21.07
N GLU A 264 3.47 -11.95 21.20
CA GLU A 264 4.64 -11.17 21.57
C GLU A 264 5.03 -10.16 20.48
N MET A 265 4.98 -10.55 19.21
CA MET A 265 5.22 -9.62 18.11
C MET A 265 4.15 -8.54 18.04
N PHE A 266 2.88 -8.91 18.22
CA PHE A 266 1.79 -7.94 18.29
C PHE A 266 1.97 -6.95 19.44
N GLY A 267 2.33 -7.44 20.63
CA GLY A 267 2.62 -6.59 21.78
C GLY A 267 3.80 -5.64 21.56
N ARG A 268 4.84 -6.06 20.82
CA ARG A 268 5.93 -5.18 20.41
C ARG A 268 5.46 -4.12 19.42
N ALA A 269 4.69 -4.50 18.40
CA ALA A 269 4.14 -3.56 17.42
C ALA A 269 3.25 -2.49 18.07
N GLN A 270 2.51 -2.84 19.13
CA GLN A 270 1.67 -1.88 19.85
C GLN A 270 2.44 -0.88 20.72
N ARG A 271 3.70 -1.18 21.11
CA ARG A 271 4.54 -0.22 21.86
C ARG A 271 5.20 0.82 20.97
N ASP A 272 5.21 0.57 19.67
CA ASP A 272 5.80 1.49 18.70
C ASP A 272 4.73 2.46 18.18
N PRO A 273 4.95 3.79 18.27
CA PRO A 273 3.96 4.80 17.86
C PRO A 273 3.54 4.74 16.39
N PHE A 274 4.41 4.23 15.52
CA PHE A 274 4.13 4.06 14.10
C PHE A 274 3.36 2.77 13.85
N TRP A 275 3.78 1.66 14.46
CA TRP A 275 3.17 0.36 14.20
C TRP A 275 1.85 0.13 14.92
N VAL A 276 1.62 0.77 16.07
CA VAL A 276 0.37 0.63 16.83
C VAL A 276 -0.86 1.02 16.00
N LYS A 277 -0.74 2.07 15.17
CA LYS A 277 -1.82 2.53 14.29
C LYS A 277 -2.01 1.64 13.06
N ASN A 278 -0.95 0.96 12.64
CA ASN A 278 -0.91 0.18 11.40
C ASN A 278 -1.29 -1.30 11.60
N ILE A 279 -0.96 -1.89 12.75
CA ILE A 279 -1.16 -3.31 13.05
C ILE A 279 -2.40 -3.50 13.94
N MET A 280 -3.56 -3.61 13.29
CA MET A 280 -4.88 -3.74 13.96
C MET A 280 -5.57 -5.09 13.70
N SER A 281 -4.86 -6.08 13.14
CA SER A 281 -5.39 -7.42 12.91
C SER A 281 -4.29 -8.46 12.72
N PRO A 282 -4.57 -9.77 12.93
CA PRO A 282 -3.62 -10.84 12.65
C PRO A 282 -3.13 -10.86 11.19
N SER A 283 -4.03 -10.61 10.22
CA SER A 283 -3.67 -10.50 8.80
C SER A 283 -2.61 -9.42 8.53
N LYS A 284 -2.80 -8.22 9.09
CA LYS A 284 -1.83 -7.12 8.93
C LYS A 284 -0.51 -7.43 9.63
N LEU A 285 -0.57 -8.03 10.82
CA LEU A 285 0.61 -8.49 11.55
C LEU A 285 1.42 -9.49 10.72
N ARG A 286 0.76 -10.49 10.10
CA ARG A 286 1.39 -11.47 9.22
C ARG A 286 2.03 -10.80 8.00
N GLY A 287 1.30 -9.90 7.33
CA GLY A 287 1.79 -9.22 6.13
C GLY A 287 2.98 -8.29 6.37
N LYS A 288 3.16 -7.82 7.61
CA LYS A 288 4.28 -6.96 8.03
C LYS A 288 5.30 -7.67 8.92
N TRP A 289 5.20 -9.00 9.04
CA TRP A 289 5.99 -9.75 10.01
C TRP A 289 7.50 -9.55 9.83
N ASP A 290 8.02 -9.68 8.60
CA ASP A 290 9.46 -9.59 8.34
C ASP A 290 10.01 -8.19 8.63
N GLU A 291 9.24 -7.15 8.29
CA GLU A 291 9.57 -5.76 8.60
C GLU A 291 9.60 -5.51 10.11
N LEU A 292 8.63 -6.08 10.85
CA LEU A 292 8.57 -6.00 12.31
C LEU A 292 9.71 -6.77 12.97
N VAL A 293 10.11 -7.93 12.44
CA VAL A 293 11.27 -8.70 12.95
C VAL A 293 12.54 -7.87 12.84
N ILE A 294 12.74 -7.15 11.73
CA ILE A 294 13.93 -6.32 11.52
C ILE A 294 13.90 -5.08 12.41
N ARG A 295 12.79 -4.32 12.41
CA ARG A 295 12.70 -3.06 13.16
C ARG A 295 12.57 -3.23 14.66
N LEU A 296 11.82 -4.25 15.10
CA LEU A 296 11.53 -4.53 16.51
C LEU A 296 12.36 -5.74 17.02
N GLY A 297 13.36 -6.14 16.25
CA GLY A 297 14.34 -7.15 16.61
C GLY A 297 15.32 -6.61 17.65
N ARG A 298 15.13 -7.04 18.91
CA ARG A 298 16.05 -6.87 20.05
C ARG A 298 16.49 -5.42 20.36
N SER A 299 15.60 -4.67 21.01
CA SER A 299 16.01 -3.65 22.00
C SER A 299 16.16 -4.31 23.37
N SER A 300 17.08 -5.26 23.52
CA SER A 300 17.48 -5.79 24.84
C SER A 300 18.82 -6.52 24.79
N VAL A 301 19.84 -5.86 24.24
CA VAL A 301 21.15 -5.94 24.88
C VAL A 301 21.45 -4.52 25.30
N GLN A 302 21.23 -4.27 26.59
CA GLN A 302 22.08 -3.35 27.33
C GLN A 302 23.50 -3.75 26.93
N ARG A 303 24.11 -3.04 25.96
CA ARG A 303 25.54 -3.13 25.75
C ARG A 303 26.11 -2.62 27.05
N CYS A 304 26.40 -3.52 27.98
CA CYS A 304 27.40 -3.25 28.99
C CYS A 304 28.61 -2.76 28.20
N VAL A 305 28.96 -1.49 28.34
CA VAL A 305 29.96 -0.78 27.53
C VAL A 305 31.38 -1.33 27.72
N ASN A 306 31.55 -2.49 28.38
CA ASN A 306 32.84 -2.96 28.89
C ASN A 306 33.30 -4.34 28.38
N HIS A 307 32.78 -4.86 27.27
CA HIS A 307 33.43 -6.00 26.60
C HIS A 307 33.62 -5.70 25.11
N ILE A 308 34.81 -5.19 24.79
CA ILE A 308 35.35 -5.21 23.43
C ILE A 308 35.87 -6.64 23.23
N SER A 309 35.17 -7.44 22.43
CA SER A 309 35.75 -8.68 21.89
C SER A 309 36.78 -8.32 20.82
N GLU A 310 37.92 -9.01 20.83
CA GLU A 310 39.02 -8.80 19.87
C GLU A 310 38.54 -8.93 18.42
N PRO A 311 39.10 -8.15 17.49
CA PRO A 311 38.74 -8.23 16.08
C PRO A 311 39.20 -9.55 15.49
N ASP A 312 38.25 -10.31 14.94
CA ASP A 312 38.50 -11.52 14.16
C ASP A 312 39.25 -11.16 12.87
N THR A 313 40.51 -11.62 12.78
CA THR A 313 41.41 -11.37 11.64
C THR A 313 41.40 -12.49 10.62
N GLU A 314 40.50 -13.48 10.71
CA GLU A 314 40.46 -14.57 9.74
C GLU A 314 39.77 -14.14 8.44
N ILE A 315 40.59 -13.87 7.41
CA ILE A 315 40.13 -13.61 6.04
C ILE A 315 39.59 -14.92 5.45
N PRO A 316 38.33 -14.97 4.98
CA PRO A 316 37.73 -16.19 4.44
C PRO A 316 38.49 -16.72 3.22
N PRO A 317 38.67 -18.06 3.11
CA PRO A 317 39.33 -18.67 1.96
C PRO A 317 38.55 -18.37 0.67
N GLY A 318 39.19 -17.67 -0.26
CA GLY A 318 38.60 -17.12 -1.48
C GLY A 318 38.89 -15.63 -1.72
N PHE A 319 39.36 -14.92 -0.68
CA PHE A 319 39.77 -13.51 -0.76
C PHE A 319 41.29 -13.27 -0.65
N ARG A 320 42.11 -14.33 -0.70
CA ARG A 320 43.56 -14.18 -0.95
C ARG A 320 43.76 -14.06 -2.46
N GLY A 321 44.06 -12.85 -2.92
CA GLY A 321 44.48 -12.57 -4.30
C GLY A 321 45.82 -13.18 -4.63
#